data_AF-A0AAV9UDS1-F1
#
_entry.id   AF-A0AAV9UDS1-F1
#
_cell.length_a   1.000
_cell.length_b   1.000
_cell.length_c   1.000
_cell.angle_alpha   90.00
_cell.angle_beta   90.00
_cell.angle_gamma   90.00
#
_symmetry.space_group_name_H-M   'P 1'
#
loop_
_entity.id
_entity.type
_entity.pdbx_description
1 polymer ?
#
loop_
_entity_poly.entity_id
_entity_poly.type
_entity_poly.pdbx_seq_one_letter_code
_entity_poly.pdbx_strand_id
1 'polypeptide(L)'
;MQNGGLRDFPCPYVLKERYFRINSGTEGWEFGYDDFTLRREQNIIQAILLHHGLSAVVDNSNQIPKLHPRGQIVFNMGSSWSSPASKGQEIFKPADAVATDPSEDPRYRRFTHFLKLNHHDHAIFYHNLQYHNHLPYALASAYIFGGSRDHLHDVYEECSKELEQWQDSPEEIDPDNWRAHLGDKRYQRAYLSFFEDEMEQRGHDWKATLWHFLTDKQVDEGGNDWDNHQLLYGLTEGIGHPLIHLGYALELEDKGLAMEALAMAAVSYNKVHELVDNPYPPLPFITTSEIREVLDKLFDDPNYDDICSKNGMGQPSKILDDPPYVTFYGYVIQKERAALLEAYQKQVEASVMLFTTSHKAGNPQYDFFLAHTVTAAQALRVILPHVDTQQTWHLVRAHMVLMAQVYLSQCRPTIKDWFVDDYDIGNKDWDYIKKKALESEYKYDSHYLKVLRSLQEFEKLFGTGEPGEKKYNMYLKAAVKFADEFSGWIGFSNASMKKLDIKDTNNTQ
;
A
#
# COMPACT_ATOMS: atom_id res chain seq x y z
N MET A 1 29.95 31.24 -29.79
CA MET A 1 30.34 31.13 -28.37
C MET A 1 29.29 31.85 -27.54
N GLN A 2 28.35 31.10 -26.97
CA GLN A 2 27.38 31.58 -25.98
C GLN A 2 27.20 30.43 -24.97
N ASN A 3 27.51 30.69 -23.70
CA ASN A 3 27.25 29.81 -22.58
C ASN A 3 25.88 30.18 -21.99
N GLY A 4 24.93 29.25 -22.03
CA GLY A 4 23.65 29.33 -21.32
C GLY A 4 23.67 28.36 -20.14
N GLY A 5 23.62 28.91 -18.92
CA GLY A 5 23.61 28.14 -17.68
C GLY A 5 22.28 27.42 -17.44
N LEU A 6 22.38 26.12 -17.15
CA LEU A 6 21.31 25.29 -16.62
C LEU A 6 20.97 25.76 -15.20
N ARG A 7 19.67 25.99 -14.96
CA ARG A 7 19.10 26.28 -13.65
C ARG A 7 18.84 24.95 -12.93
N ASP A 8 19.40 24.81 -11.73
CA ASP A 8 19.03 23.79 -10.77
C ASP A 8 17.57 23.98 -10.33
N PHE A 9 16.75 22.94 -10.49
CA PHE A 9 15.40 22.86 -9.95
C PHE A 9 15.34 21.69 -8.96
N PRO A 10 15.01 21.91 -7.68
CA PRO A 10 14.80 20.84 -6.71
C PRO A 10 13.44 20.16 -6.92
N CYS A 11 13.43 18.84 -6.69
CA CYS A 11 12.27 17.96 -6.60
C CYS A 11 11.15 18.55 -5.71
N PRO A 12 9.87 18.57 -6.15
CA PRO A 12 8.78 19.09 -5.32
C PRO A 12 8.21 18.01 -4.37
N TYR A 13 8.05 18.42 -3.11
CA TYR A 13 7.38 17.75 -1.97
C TYR A 13 8.21 16.81 -1.08
N VAL A 14 9.20 17.42 -0.44
CA VAL A 14 9.87 16.94 0.78
C VAL A 14 9.17 17.55 2.01
N LEU A 15 8.74 16.72 2.97
CA LEU A 15 8.45 17.16 4.34
C LEU A 15 9.77 17.63 4.99
N LYS A 16 10.08 18.93 4.88
CA LYS A 16 11.18 19.54 5.64
C LYS A 16 10.73 19.82 7.06
N GLU A 17 10.88 18.86 7.96
CA GLU A 17 11.02 19.17 9.39
C GLU A 17 12.43 19.73 9.62
N ARG A 18 12.52 21.04 9.90
CA ARG A 18 13.76 21.65 10.39
C ARG A 18 13.90 21.32 11.87
N TYR A 19 14.76 20.36 12.21
CA TYR A 19 15.19 20.17 13.60
C TYR A 19 16.17 21.28 14.00
N PHE A 20 15.82 22.03 15.04
CA PHE A 20 16.76 22.85 15.80
C PHE A 20 17.67 21.90 16.60
N ARG A 21 18.97 21.90 16.28
CA ARG A 21 20.00 21.38 17.19
C ARG A 21 20.04 22.28 18.43
N ILE A 22 19.63 21.75 19.57
CA ILE A 22 19.98 22.34 20.87
C ILE A 22 21.39 21.85 21.20
N ASN A 23 22.40 22.67 20.93
CA ASN A 23 23.72 22.50 21.52
C ASN A 23 23.64 22.98 22.97
N SER A 24 23.82 22.06 23.92
CA SER A 24 24.09 22.38 25.32
C SER A 24 25.51 22.97 25.43
N GLY A 25 25.61 24.28 25.35
CA GLY A 25 26.81 25.06 25.65
C GLY A 25 26.46 26.15 26.65
N THR A 26 26.96 26.02 27.86
CA THR A 26 26.93 27.02 28.93
C THR A 26 27.72 28.28 28.55
N GLU A 27 27.32 29.41 29.13
CA GLU A 27 27.85 30.81 29.04
C GLU A 27 26.85 31.72 28.29
N GLY A 28 26.29 32.80 28.82
CA GLY A 28 26.71 33.68 29.91
C GLY A 28 26.83 35.11 29.36
N TRP A 29 25.85 35.95 29.67
CA TRP A 29 25.83 37.43 29.65
C TRP A 29 25.24 38.22 28.45
N GLU A 30 24.22 39.00 28.84
CA GLU A 30 23.98 40.43 28.61
C GLU A 30 23.28 40.99 27.37
N PHE A 31 22.28 41.81 27.69
CA PHE A 31 21.39 42.58 26.84
C PHE A 31 22.10 43.75 26.15
N GLY A 32 21.79 43.95 24.87
CA GLY A 32 21.97 45.21 24.16
C GLY A 32 20.83 45.40 23.17
N TYR A 33 19.87 46.25 23.53
CA TYR A 33 18.84 46.75 22.63
C TYR A 33 19.49 47.67 21.60
N ASP A 34 19.26 47.42 20.31
CA ASP A 34 19.14 48.50 19.33
C ASP A 34 18.18 48.09 18.20
N ASP A 35 17.35 49.07 17.87
CA ASP A 35 16.05 48.99 17.24
C ASP A 35 16.17 49.04 15.71
N PHE A 36 15.86 47.95 15.01
CA PHE A 36 15.48 47.98 13.58
C PHE A 36 14.83 46.64 13.18
N THR A 37 13.51 46.51 13.38
CA THR A 37 12.53 45.89 12.44
C THR A 37 11.20 45.56 13.15
N LEU A 38 10.50 46.62 13.58
CA LEU A 38 9.06 46.63 13.80
C LEU A 38 8.30 46.29 12.49
N ARG A 39 8.12 44.98 12.20
CA ARG A 39 7.11 44.46 11.24
C ARG A 39 6.90 42.93 11.26
N ARG A 40 7.22 42.23 12.35
CA ARG A 40 6.96 40.76 12.46
C ARG A 40 6.28 40.26 13.73
N GLU A 41 5.99 41.11 14.71
CA GLU A 41 5.45 40.67 16.02
C GLU A 41 3.96 40.97 16.26
N GLN A 42 3.22 41.47 15.26
CA GLN A 42 1.76 41.62 15.40
C GLN A 42 0.97 40.32 15.19
N ASN A 43 1.58 39.25 14.67
CA ASN A 43 0.90 37.97 14.44
C ASN A 43 1.02 36.95 15.58
N ILE A 44 1.85 37.22 16.60
CA ILE A 44 2.05 36.29 17.73
C ILE A 44 1.16 36.65 18.93
N ILE A 45 0.67 37.90 19.03
CA ILE A 45 -0.23 38.32 20.12
C ILE A 45 -1.71 37.97 19.83
N GLN A 46 -2.09 37.66 18.59
CA GLN A 46 -3.45 37.17 18.29
C GLN A 46 -3.69 35.69 18.63
N ALA A 47 -2.64 34.90 18.86
CA ALA A 47 -2.79 33.47 19.18
C ALA A 47 -2.96 33.17 20.69
N ILE A 48 -2.75 34.15 21.58
CA ILE A 48 -2.73 33.92 23.04
C ILE A 48 -3.96 34.52 23.76
N LEU A 49 -4.84 35.26 23.08
CA LEU A 49 -5.98 35.97 23.73
C LEU A 49 -7.40 35.48 23.39
N LEU A 50 -7.57 34.32 22.74
CA LEU A 50 -8.91 33.75 22.49
C LEU A 50 -9.02 32.29 22.93
N HIS A 51 -8.58 32.03 24.16
CA HIS A 51 -9.20 31.04 25.05
C HIS A 51 -9.82 31.81 26.21
N HIS A 52 -11.08 32.25 26.03
CA HIS A 52 -12.14 32.39 27.04
C HIS A 52 -13.26 33.29 26.49
N GLY A 53 -14.49 32.75 26.38
CA GLY A 53 -15.67 33.57 26.11
C GLY A 53 -16.86 32.80 25.52
N LEU A 54 -17.66 32.20 26.39
CA LEU A 54 -19.01 31.72 26.09
C LEU A 54 -19.96 32.89 25.74
N SER A 55 -20.88 32.60 24.81
CA SER A 55 -22.24 33.15 24.63
C SER A 55 -22.46 34.61 24.23
N ALA A 56 -23.03 34.82 23.03
CA ALA A 56 -24.27 35.61 22.85
C ALA A 56 -24.89 35.39 21.45
N VAL A 57 -26.20 35.17 21.44
CA VAL A 57 -27.14 35.09 20.31
C VAL A 57 -27.48 36.49 19.78
N VAL A 58 -27.63 36.69 18.46
CA VAL A 58 -28.74 37.45 17.80
C VAL A 58 -28.80 37.07 16.30
N ASP A 59 -30.04 37.09 15.82
CA ASP A 59 -30.65 36.54 14.61
C ASP A 59 -30.70 37.49 13.38
N ASN A 60 -30.80 36.83 12.22
CA ASN A 60 -31.51 37.13 10.97
C ASN A 60 -31.07 38.14 9.88
N SER A 61 -31.10 37.56 8.66
CA SER A 61 -31.60 38.06 7.37
C SER A 61 -30.61 38.68 6.35
N ASN A 62 -30.26 37.90 5.33
CA ASN A 62 -30.67 38.16 3.94
C ASN A 62 -30.44 36.96 3.01
N GLN A 63 -31.45 36.67 2.20
CA GLN A 63 -31.55 35.58 1.22
C GLN A 63 -30.67 35.81 -0.02
N ILE A 64 -30.26 34.73 -0.71
CA ILE A 64 -30.07 34.53 -2.18
C ILE A 64 -29.29 33.21 -2.42
N PRO A 65 -29.56 32.40 -3.47
CA PRO A 65 -30.76 31.66 -3.85
C PRO A 65 -30.63 30.13 -3.57
N LYS A 66 -31.77 29.43 -3.48
CA LYS A 66 -31.85 27.98 -3.31
C LYS A 66 -31.35 27.24 -4.56
N LEU A 67 -30.15 26.65 -4.49
CA LEU A 67 -29.79 25.49 -5.31
C LEU A 67 -30.31 24.25 -4.58
N HIS A 68 -31.39 23.67 -5.11
CA HIS A 68 -31.85 22.35 -4.68
C HIS A 68 -30.70 21.33 -4.86
N PRO A 69 -30.25 20.64 -3.79
CA PRO A 69 -29.58 19.37 -3.99
C PRO A 69 -30.64 18.46 -4.62
N ARG A 70 -30.49 18.14 -5.91
CA ARG A 70 -31.18 16.96 -6.45
C ARG A 70 -30.74 15.82 -5.57
N GLY A 71 -31.72 15.20 -4.91
CA GLY A 71 -31.51 14.14 -3.95
C GLY A 71 -30.47 13.16 -4.48
N GLN A 72 -29.48 12.90 -3.64
CA GLN A 72 -28.72 11.67 -3.74
C GLN A 72 -29.74 10.55 -3.64
N ILE A 73 -30.16 10.04 -4.79
CA ILE A 73 -30.62 8.68 -4.87
C ILE A 73 -29.35 7.88 -4.57
N VAL A 74 -29.24 7.38 -3.34
CA VAL A 74 -28.43 6.19 -3.07
C VAL A 74 -29.10 5.11 -3.91
N PHE A 75 -28.67 5.00 -5.16
CA PHE A 75 -29.07 3.88 -5.98
C PHE A 75 -28.40 2.67 -5.34
N ASN A 76 -29.23 1.87 -4.67
CA ASN A 76 -28.97 0.46 -4.47
C ASN A 76 -28.88 -0.17 -5.87
N MET A 77 -27.71 -0.08 -6.50
CA MET A 77 -27.44 -0.71 -7.79
C MET A 77 -26.94 -2.10 -7.48
N GLY A 78 -27.80 -3.08 -7.77
CA GLY A 78 -27.45 -4.48 -7.69
C GLY A 78 -26.15 -4.78 -8.42
N SER A 79 -25.39 -5.69 -7.82
CA SER A 79 -24.26 -6.43 -8.37
C SER A 79 -24.33 -6.61 -9.90
N SER A 80 -23.54 -5.85 -10.65
CA SER A 80 -23.29 -6.09 -12.08
C SER A 80 -21.84 -6.49 -12.37
N TRP A 81 -21.17 -7.10 -11.39
CA TRP A 81 -19.83 -7.68 -11.54
C TRP A 81 -19.93 -9.19 -11.90
N SER A 82 -18.84 -9.77 -12.40
CA SER A 82 -18.78 -10.87 -13.41
C SER A 82 -19.50 -12.17 -13.12
N SER A 83 -19.91 -12.84 -14.21
CA SER A 83 -20.19 -14.27 -14.21
C SER A 83 -18.92 -15.10 -13.95
N PRO A 84 -19.03 -16.28 -13.32
CA PRO A 84 -17.87 -17.09 -12.94
C PRO A 84 -17.03 -17.55 -14.13
N ALA A 85 -15.71 -17.61 -13.94
CA ALA A 85 -14.82 -18.37 -14.82
C ALA A 85 -15.27 -19.84 -14.91
N SER A 86 -15.24 -20.40 -16.11
CA SER A 86 -15.77 -21.71 -16.46
C SER A 86 -15.14 -22.86 -15.66
N LYS A 87 -15.98 -23.86 -15.33
CA LYS A 87 -15.59 -25.08 -14.62
C LYS A 87 -14.51 -25.86 -15.40
N GLY A 88 -13.34 -26.03 -14.77
CA GLY A 88 -12.42 -27.12 -15.08
C GLY A 88 -11.12 -26.72 -15.80
N GLN A 89 -10.22 -26.02 -15.10
CA GLN A 89 -8.77 -26.00 -15.34
C GLN A 89 -8.10 -25.21 -14.19
N GLU A 90 -6.78 -25.31 -14.03
CA GLU A 90 -6.00 -24.60 -12.99
C GLU A 90 -6.47 -23.14 -12.82
N ILE A 91 -7.17 -22.89 -11.71
CA ILE A 91 -7.98 -21.68 -11.53
C ILE A 91 -7.10 -20.44 -11.35
N PHE A 92 -5.94 -20.59 -10.69
CA PHE A 92 -4.88 -19.58 -10.62
C PHE A 92 -3.74 -20.03 -11.53
N LYS A 93 -3.78 -19.68 -12.82
CA LYS A 93 -2.63 -19.89 -13.71
C LYS A 93 -1.40 -19.18 -13.10
N PRO A 94 -0.19 -19.74 -13.12
CA PRO A 94 1.01 -19.01 -12.74
C PRO A 94 1.12 -17.65 -13.44
N ALA A 95 1.70 -16.66 -12.79
CA ALA A 95 2.07 -15.43 -13.49
C ALA A 95 3.17 -15.75 -14.50
N ASP A 96 3.20 -15.05 -15.64
CA ASP A 96 4.29 -15.23 -16.60
C ASP A 96 5.59 -14.79 -15.93
N ALA A 97 6.57 -15.68 -15.85
CA ALA A 97 7.89 -15.33 -15.33
C ALA A 97 8.51 -14.24 -16.23
N VAL A 98 9.07 -13.20 -15.60
CA VAL A 98 9.75 -12.14 -16.36
C VAL A 98 11.03 -12.72 -16.95
N ALA A 99 11.29 -12.46 -18.25
CA ALA A 99 12.46 -12.99 -18.95
C ALA A 99 13.76 -12.84 -18.14
N THR A 100 14.39 -13.98 -17.83
CA THR A 100 15.53 -14.11 -16.90
C THR A 100 16.86 -14.37 -17.60
N ASP A 101 16.92 -14.34 -18.94
CA ASP A 101 18.16 -14.63 -19.66
C ASP A 101 18.91 -13.34 -20.12
N PRO A 102 20.11 -13.06 -19.56
CA PRO A 102 21.04 -12.04 -20.06
C PRO A 102 21.35 -12.10 -21.56
N SER A 103 21.27 -13.29 -22.15
CA SER A 103 21.53 -13.55 -23.56
C SER A 103 20.40 -13.05 -24.46
N GLU A 104 19.18 -13.00 -23.92
CA GLU A 104 17.97 -12.54 -24.61
C GLU A 104 17.72 -11.05 -24.39
N ASP A 105 18.09 -10.51 -23.22
CA ASP A 105 17.91 -9.08 -22.91
C ASP A 105 19.11 -8.43 -22.19
N PRO A 106 19.87 -7.56 -22.87
CA PRO A 106 20.96 -6.79 -22.26
C PRO A 106 20.53 -5.90 -21.08
N ARG A 107 19.24 -5.52 -20.97
CA ARG A 107 18.69 -4.76 -19.84
C ARG A 107 18.66 -5.60 -18.57
N TYR A 108 18.41 -6.90 -18.68
CA TYR A 108 18.33 -7.82 -17.55
C TYR A 108 19.63 -7.82 -16.72
N ARG A 109 20.80 -7.76 -17.36
CA ARG A 109 22.09 -7.63 -16.65
C ARG A 109 22.20 -6.36 -15.83
N ARG A 110 21.69 -5.24 -16.34
CA ARG A 110 21.75 -3.97 -15.61
C ARG A 110 20.75 -3.98 -14.45
N PHE A 111 19.55 -4.48 -14.69
CA PHE A 111 18.51 -4.68 -13.69
C PHE A 111 19.00 -5.55 -12.52
N THR A 112 19.46 -6.77 -12.80
CA THR A 112 19.96 -7.70 -11.77
C THR A 112 21.20 -7.18 -11.04
N HIS A 113 22.10 -6.46 -11.74
CA HIS A 113 23.23 -5.81 -11.08
C HIS A 113 22.77 -4.80 -10.03
N PHE A 114 21.76 -3.98 -10.33
CA PHE A 114 21.24 -3.00 -9.39
C PHE A 114 20.43 -3.60 -8.25
N LEU A 115 19.70 -4.70 -8.48
CA LEU A 115 19.06 -5.44 -7.38
C LEU A 115 20.11 -5.96 -6.40
N LYS A 116 21.19 -6.59 -6.90
CA LYS A 116 22.29 -7.09 -6.06
C LYS A 116 23.02 -5.97 -5.33
N LEU A 117 23.22 -4.83 -5.99
CA LEU A 117 23.84 -3.68 -5.36
C LEU A 117 22.96 -3.09 -4.26
N ASN A 118 21.64 -3.00 -4.49
CA ASN A 118 20.68 -2.59 -3.45
C ASN A 118 20.69 -3.54 -2.24
N HIS A 119 20.62 -4.84 -2.49
CA HIS A 119 20.66 -5.88 -1.47
C HIS A 119 21.91 -5.77 -0.58
N HIS A 120 23.07 -5.54 -1.21
CA HIS A 120 24.33 -5.40 -0.51
C HIS A 120 24.42 -4.07 0.27
N ASP A 121 24.06 -2.95 -0.34
CA ASP A 121 24.38 -1.62 0.19
C ASP A 121 23.29 -1.05 1.11
N HIS A 122 22.01 -1.39 0.90
CA HIS A 122 20.89 -0.67 1.52
C HIS A 122 20.01 -1.57 2.38
N ALA A 123 19.63 -1.05 3.55
CA ALA A 123 18.72 -1.71 4.46
C ALA A 123 17.30 -1.86 3.87
N ILE A 124 16.57 -2.90 4.29
CA ILE A 124 15.14 -3.09 3.91
C ILE A 124 14.22 -2.10 4.64
N PHE A 125 14.63 -1.58 5.79
CA PHE A 125 14.01 -0.46 6.48
C PHE A 125 15.01 0.68 6.70
N TYR A 126 14.54 1.92 6.50
CA TYR A 126 15.34 3.15 6.61
C TYR A 126 14.53 4.26 7.30
N HIS A 127 15.20 5.37 7.65
CA HIS A 127 14.68 6.47 8.46
C HIS A 127 14.10 5.98 9.79
N ASN A 128 14.98 5.56 10.71
CA ASN A 128 14.59 5.05 12.03
C ASN A 128 13.58 3.89 11.96
N LEU A 129 13.77 2.99 10.99
CA LEU A 129 12.94 1.79 10.78
C LEU A 129 11.47 2.09 10.41
N GLN A 130 11.18 3.31 9.94
CA GLN A 130 9.84 3.76 9.63
C GLN A 130 9.43 3.40 8.20
N TYR A 131 10.33 3.55 7.23
CA TYR A 131 10.04 3.38 5.81
C TYR A 131 10.67 2.10 5.26
N HIS A 132 10.06 1.55 4.22
CA HIS A 132 10.53 0.33 3.54
C HIS A 132 11.31 0.71 2.29
N ASN A 133 12.40 0.01 2.01
CA ASN A 133 13.14 0.21 0.78
C ASN A 133 12.27 -0.16 -0.43
N HIS A 134 11.95 0.84 -1.27
CA HIS A 134 11.10 0.66 -2.44
C HIS A 134 11.86 0.54 -3.77
N LEU A 135 13.19 0.67 -3.76
CA LEU A 135 14.03 0.66 -4.96
C LEU A 135 13.86 -0.64 -5.80
N PRO A 136 13.79 -1.86 -5.21
CA PRO A 136 13.55 -3.08 -5.97
C PRO A 136 12.29 -3.00 -6.84
N TYR A 137 11.22 -2.43 -6.31
CA TYR A 137 9.94 -2.36 -7.01
C TYR A 137 9.94 -1.31 -8.14
N ALA A 138 10.63 -0.19 -7.94
CA ALA A 138 10.80 0.84 -8.96
C ALA A 138 11.60 0.27 -10.15
N LEU A 139 12.73 -0.39 -9.85
CA LEU A 139 13.55 -1.07 -10.86
C LEU A 139 12.78 -2.16 -11.59
N ALA A 140 12.08 -3.03 -10.86
CA ALA A 140 11.32 -4.14 -11.43
C ALA A 140 10.19 -3.65 -12.33
N SER A 141 9.42 -2.67 -11.86
CA SER A 141 8.32 -2.09 -12.64
C SER A 141 8.84 -1.38 -13.89
N ALA A 142 9.91 -0.58 -13.78
CA ALA A 142 10.54 0.07 -14.92
C ALA A 142 11.08 -0.95 -15.94
N TYR A 143 11.72 -2.02 -15.47
CA TYR A 143 12.22 -3.10 -16.33
C TYR A 143 11.08 -3.82 -17.06
N ILE A 144 10.00 -4.19 -16.37
CA ILE A 144 8.83 -4.86 -16.93
C ILE A 144 8.10 -3.97 -17.95
N PHE A 145 7.97 -2.67 -17.68
CA PHE A 145 7.48 -1.71 -18.67
C PHE A 145 8.44 -1.53 -19.85
N GLY A 146 9.67 -2.01 -19.76
CA GLY A 146 10.64 -2.02 -20.85
C GLY A 146 11.59 -0.84 -20.86
N GLY A 147 11.83 -0.22 -19.71
CA GLY A 147 12.81 0.84 -19.52
C GLY A 147 14.19 0.46 -20.06
N SER A 148 14.89 1.42 -20.65
CA SER A 148 16.25 1.21 -21.19
C SER A 148 17.27 0.98 -20.08
N ARG A 149 18.48 0.55 -20.44
CA ARG A 149 19.60 0.43 -19.48
C ARG A 149 19.91 1.74 -18.78
N ASP A 150 19.83 2.85 -19.51
CA ASP A 150 20.07 4.19 -18.97
C ASP A 150 18.91 4.61 -18.07
N HIS A 151 17.67 4.30 -18.43
CA HIS A 151 16.52 4.55 -17.55
C HIS A 151 16.66 3.78 -16.23
N LEU A 152 17.04 2.51 -16.26
CA LEU A 152 17.26 1.71 -15.04
C LEU A 152 18.40 2.28 -14.18
N HIS A 153 19.42 2.86 -14.82
CA HIS A 153 20.46 3.59 -14.12
C HIS A 153 19.91 4.83 -13.43
N ASP A 154 19.12 5.64 -14.12
CA ASP A 154 18.53 6.83 -13.54
C ASP A 154 17.57 6.50 -12.38
N VAL A 155 16.78 5.42 -12.49
CA VAL A 155 15.93 4.93 -11.39
C VAL A 155 16.77 4.57 -10.17
N TYR A 156 17.87 3.83 -10.36
CA TYR A 156 18.75 3.47 -9.26
C TYR A 156 19.35 4.70 -8.59
N GLU A 157 19.93 5.62 -9.37
CA GLU A 157 20.56 6.83 -8.84
C GLU A 157 19.57 7.75 -8.15
N GLU A 158 18.34 7.89 -8.65
CA GLU A 158 17.35 8.76 -8.02
C GLU A 158 16.81 8.15 -6.73
N CYS A 159 16.37 6.89 -6.78
CA CYS A 159 15.71 6.23 -5.65
C CYS A 159 16.68 5.84 -4.53
N SER A 160 17.98 5.64 -4.80
CA SER A 160 18.97 5.28 -3.77
C SER A 160 19.42 6.45 -2.89
N LYS A 161 19.21 7.71 -3.31
CA LYS A 161 19.68 8.91 -2.58
C LYS A 161 19.19 9.00 -1.14
N GLU A 162 17.99 8.50 -0.87
CA GLU A 162 17.36 8.58 0.45
C GLU A 162 17.53 7.28 1.26
N LEU A 163 18.10 6.23 0.67
CA LEU A 163 18.28 4.94 1.34
C LEU A 163 19.48 4.99 2.30
N GLU A 164 19.35 4.23 3.37
CA GLU A 164 20.36 4.11 4.41
C GLU A 164 21.07 2.76 4.29
N GLN A 165 22.35 2.74 4.66
CA GLN A 165 23.10 1.50 4.74
C GLN A 165 22.62 0.63 5.90
N TRP A 166 22.86 -0.67 5.76
CA TRP A 166 22.65 -1.64 6.83
C TRP A 166 23.27 -1.17 8.15
N GLN A 167 22.53 -1.36 9.23
CA GLN A 167 22.99 -1.16 10.60
C GLN A 167 23.09 -2.51 11.29
N ASP A 168 24.06 -2.64 12.20
CA ASP A 168 24.23 -3.85 13.00
C ASP A 168 22.98 -4.11 13.85
N SER A 169 22.58 -5.38 13.92
CA SER A 169 21.48 -5.82 14.76
C SER A 169 21.94 -6.00 16.22
N PRO A 170 21.02 -5.94 17.20
CA PRO A 170 21.38 -6.09 18.61
C PRO A 170 22.04 -7.44 18.95
N GLU A 171 21.67 -8.49 18.23
CA GLU A 171 22.18 -9.86 18.37
C GLU A 171 22.05 -10.59 17.02
N GLU A 172 22.82 -11.67 16.84
CA GLU A 172 22.71 -12.58 15.71
C GLU A 172 21.45 -13.46 15.81
N ILE A 173 20.95 -13.89 14.65
CA ILE A 173 19.82 -14.82 14.57
C ILE A 173 20.32 -16.17 14.05
N ASP A 174 19.90 -17.24 14.70
CA ASP A 174 20.26 -18.63 14.39
C ASP A 174 19.02 -19.55 14.43
N PRO A 175 19.14 -20.83 14.05
CA PRO A 175 18.01 -21.76 14.05
C PRO A 175 17.34 -21.96 15.42
N ASP A 176 18.03 -21.70 16.53
CA ASP A 176 17.51 -21.90 17.89
C ASP A 176 16.75 -20.66 18.38
N ASN A 177 17.09 -19.45 17.92
CA ASN A 177 16.51 -18.20 18.40
C ASN A 177 15.66 -17.43 17.36
N TRP A 178 15.57 -17.87 16.10
CA TRP A 178 14.97 -17.04 15.03
C TRP A 178 13.51 -16.62 15.25
N ARG A 179 12.76 -17.30 16.12
CA ARG A 179 11.41 -16.87 16.49
C ARG A 179 11.33 -15.88 17.66
N ALA A 180 12.40 -15.75 18.44
CA ALA A 180 12.42 -14.94 19.66
C ALA A 180 12.33 -13.43 19.38
N HIS A 181 12.67 -12.99 18.17
CA HIS A 181 12.75 -11.57 17.79
C HIS A 181 11.77 -11.17 16.68
N LEU A 182 10.73 -11.97 16.44
CA LEU A 182 9.68 -11.64 15.48
C LEU A 182 9.00 -10.32 15.85
N GLY A 183 8.76 -9.48 14.84
CA GLY A 183 8.18 -8.15 15.01
C GLY A 183 9.17 -7.04 15.40
N ASP A 184 10.45 -7.36 15.60
CA ASP A 184 11.47 -6.37 15.96
C ASP A 184 12.32 -5.94 14.76
N LYS A 185 11.97 -4.77 14.19
CA LYS A 185 12.68 -4.15 13.06
C LYS A 185 14.18 -3.89 13.29
N ARG A 186 14.65 -3.86 14.53
CA ARG A 186 16.09 -3.70 14.83
C ARG A 186 16.90 -4.92 14.37
N TYR A 187 16.25 -6.07 14.23
CA TYR A 187 16.85 -7.32 13.80
C TYR A 187 16.86 -7.51 12.27
N GLN A 188 16.49 -6.50 11.47
CA GLN A 188 16.40 -6.64 10.01
C GLN A 188 17.68 -7.18 9.36
N ARG A 189 18.86 -6.79 9.87
CA ARG A 189 20.15 -7.22 9.34
C ARG A 189 20.45 -8.66 9.76
N ALA A 190 20.25 -9.00 11.03
CA ALA A 190 20.45 -10.35 11.52
C ALA A 190 19.50 -11.37 10.86
N TYR A 191 18.23 -11.02 10.68
CA TYR A 191 17.30 -11.88 9.94
C TYR A 191 17.70 -12.05 8.47
N LEU A 192 18.17 -10.98 7.81
CA LEU A 192 18.68 -11.12 6.45
C LEU A 192 19.84 -12.10 6.40
N SER A 193 20.85 -11.93 7.25
CA SER A 193 22.02 -12.82 7.29
C SER A 193 21.66 -14.26 7.64
N PHE A 194 20.71 -14.47 8.56
CA PHE A 194 20.17 -15.79 8.85
C PHE A 194 19.55 -16.46 7.61
N PHE A 195 18.70 -15.74 6.86
CA PHE A 195 18.08 -16.31 5.66
C PHE A 195 19.07 -16.46 4.49
N GLU A 196 20.10 -15.62 4.40
CA GLU A 196 21.24 -15.82 3.50
C GLU A 196 21.91 -17.18 3.77
N ASP A 197 22.29 -17.42 5.02
CA ASP A 197 22.94 -18.66 5.45
C ASP A 197 22.04 -19.89 5.25
N GLU A 198 20.77 -19.82 5.64
CA GLU A 198 19.84 -20.95 5.50
C GLU A 198 19.57 -21.32 4.04
N MET A 199 19.51 -20.33 3.14
CA MET A 199 19.36 -20.59 1.71
C MET A 199 20.66 -21.12 1.07
N GLU A 200 21.84 -20.83 1.62
CA GLU A 200 23.08 -21.44 1.17
C GLU A 200 23.23 -22.88 1.67
N GLN A 201 22.92 -23.13 2.94
CA GLN A 201 23.10 -24.44 3.58
C GLN A 201 22.12 -25.51 3.06
N ARG A 202 20.86 -25.13 2.80
CA ARG A 202 19.80 -26.08 2.38
C ARG A 202 19.81 -26.39 0.88
N GLY A 203 20.76 -25.84 0.13
CA GLY A 203 21.06 -26.20 -1.25
C GLY A 203 20.35 -25.37 -2.32
N HIS A 204 20.39 -25.85 -3.56
CA HIS A 204 20.05 -25.07 -4.76
C HIS A 204 18.57 -24.68 -4.89
N ASP A 205 17.65 -25.40 -4.23
CA ASP A 205 16.21 -25.08 -4.27
C ASP A 205 15.85 -24.07 -3.18
N TRP A 206 16.15 -22.80 -3.46
CA TRP A 206 15.85 -21.69 -2.55
C TRP A 206 14.34 -21.54 -2.28
N LYS A 207 13.47 -21.98 -3.20
CA LYS A 207 12.02 -21.93 -3.02
C LYS A 207 11.57 -22.90 -1.94
N ALA A 208 12.15 -24.09 -1.87
CA ALA A 208 11.87 -25.03 -0.79
C ALA A 208 12.19 -24.44 0.58
N THR A 209 13.33 -23.75 0.72
CA THR A 209 13.71 -23.04 1.96
C THR A 209 12.74 -21.89 2.27
N LEU A 210 12.40 -21.08 1.26
CA LEU A 210 11.42 -20.00 1.39
C LEU A 210 10.08 -20.52 1.95
N TRP A 211 9.52 -21.55 1.32
CA TRP A 211 8.23 -22.11 1.74
C TRP A 211 8.32 -22.81 3.09
N HIS A 212 9.45 -23.43 3.42
CA HIS A 212 9.68 -23.98 4.75
C HIS A 212 9.50 -22.90 5.82
N PHE A 213 10.20 -21.77 5.74
CA PHE A 213 10.07 -20.72 6.76
C PHE A 213 8.70 -20.04 6.79
N LEU A 214 8.09 -19.81 5.63
CA LEU A 214 6.76 -19.21 5.57
C LEU A 214 5.69 -20.10 6.21
N THR A 215 5.81 -21.43 6.03
CA THR A 215 4.78 -22.39 6.42
C THR A 215 5.14 -23.23 7.64
N ASP A 216 6.30 -23.01 8.24
CA ASP A 216 6.67 -23.69 9.49
C ASP A 216 5.75 -23.24 10.62
N LYS A 217 5.20 -24.23 11.35
CA LYS A 217 4.15 -24.02 12.35
C LYS A 217 4.75 -24.07 13.74
N GLN A 218 4.48 -23.05 14.54
CA GLN A 218 4.66 -23.09 15.99
C GLN A 218 3.31 -22.88 16.66
N VAL A 219 2.94 -23.82 17.53
CA VAL A 219 1.75 -23.74 18.39
C VAL A 219 2.27 -23.70 19.82
N ASP A 220 1.91 -22.65 20.56
CA ASP A 220 2.32 -22.51 21.95
C ASP A 220 1.65 -23.58 22.82
N GLU A 221 2.30 -24.00 23.91
CA GLU A 221 1.71 -24.95 24.85
C GLU A 221 0.38 -24.42 25.42
N GLY A 222 -0.71 -25.13 25.15
CA GLY A 222 -2.05 -24.71 25.57
C GLY A 222 -2.75 -23.71 24.63
N GLY A 223 -2.13 -23.37 23.50
CA GLY A 223 -2.80 -22.65 22.40
C GLY A 223 -3.90 -23.50 21.76
N ASN A 224 -4.80 -22.84 21.02
CA ASN A 224 -5.81 -23.56 20.24
C ASN A 224 -5.16 -24.28 19.05
N ASP A 225 -5.81 -25.32 18.53
CA ASP A 225 -5.32 -26.08 17.36
C ASP A 225 -5.09 -25.21 16.10
N TRP A 226 -5.71 -24.04 16.04
CA TRP A 226 -5.54 -23.05 14.95
C TRP A 226 -4.54 -21.94 15.26
N ASP A 227 -4.03 -21.83 16.50
CA ASP A 227 -3.00 -20.86 16.87
C ASP A 227 -1.66 -21.38 16.34
N ASN A 228 -1.43 -21.16 15.04
CA ASN A 228 -0.20 -21.59 14.36
C ASN A 228 0.48 -20.36 13.79
N HIS A 229 1.57 -19.92 14.43
CA HIS A 229 2.28 -18.68 14.15
C HIS A 229 3.12 -18.74 12.87
N GLN A 230 2.50 -19.09 11.74
CA GLN A 230 3.16 -19.13 10.44
C GLN A 230 3.48 -17.69 9.98
N LEU A 231 4.71 -17.48 9.50
CA LEU A 231 5.10 -16.18 8.90
C LEU A 231 4.24 -15.83 7.69
N LEU A 232 3.72 -16.83 6.97
CA LEU A 232 2.81 -16.67 5.83
C LEU A 232 1.65 -15.73 6.14
N TYR A 233 1.12 -15.77 7.35
CA TYR A 233 -0.06 -15.00 7.73
C TYR A 233 0.27 -13.58 8.22
N GLY A 234 1.55 -13.30 8.49
CA GLY A 234 2.06 -11.96 8.76
C GLY A 234 2.45 -11.18 7.49
N LEU A 235 2.28 -11.73 6.29
CA LEU A 235 2.75 -11.08 5.06
C LEU A 235 2.05 -9.75 4.75
N THR A 236 0.84 -9.54 5.26
CA THR A 236 0.09 -8.28 5.09
C THR A 236 0.48 -7.19 6.10
N GLU A 237 1.38 -7.49 7.04
CA GLU A 237 1.91 -6.51 7.98
C GLU A 237 2.72 -5.43 7.26
N GLY A 238 2.93 -4.30 7.96
CA GLY A 238 3.61 -3.15 7.37
C GLY A 238 2.92 -2.70 6.09
N ILE A 239 1.57 -2.69 6.04
CA ILE A 239 0.73 -2.40 4.87
C ILE A 239 1.02 -3.29 3.64
N GLY A 240 1.43 -4.54 3.87
CA GLY A 240 1.62 -5.55 2.84
C GLY A 240 2.98 -5.54 2.16
N HIS A 241 3.98 -4.83 2.70
CA HIS A 241 5.30 -4.81 2.10
C HIS A 241 5.98 -6.19 2.02
N PRO A 242 5.94 -7.07 3.05
CA PRO A 242 6.48 -8.42 2.93
C PRO A 242 5.81 -9.20 1.80
N LEU A 243 4.47 -9.11 1.69
CA LEU A 243 3.70 -9.74 0.61
C LEU A 243 4.12 -9.21 -0.76
N ILE A 244 4.20 -7.88 -0.92
CA ILE A 244 4.61 -7.24 -2.18
C ILE A 244 6.02 -7.66 -2.57
N HIS A 245 6.95 -7.67 -1.61
CA HIS A 245 8.33 -8.07 -1.83
C HIS A 245 8.45 -9.53 -2.26
N LEU A 246 7.71 -10.43 -1.59
CA LEU A 246 7.63 -11.84 -1.95
C LEU A 246 7.05 -12.04 -3.36
N GLY A 247 6.01 -11.26 -3.73
CA GLY A 247 5.43 -11.28 -5.07
C GLY A 247 6.47 -10.96 -6.14
N TYR A 248 7.29 -9.92 -5.94
CA TYR A 248 8.39 -9.60 -6.85
C TYR A 248 9.47 -10.69 -6.88
N ALA A 249 9.84 -11.24 -5.73
CA ALA A 249 10.85 -12.30 -5.66
C ALA A 249 10.46 -13.53 -6.49
N LEU A 250 9.20 -13.98 -6.37
CA LEU A 250 8.68 -15.13 -7.11
C LEU A 250 8.54 -14.83 -8.61
N GLU A 251 8.05 -13.64 -8.97
CA GLU A 251 7.82 -13.24 -10.35
C GLU A 251 9.12 -13.05 -11.15
N LEU A 252 10.16 -12.54 -10.49
CA LEU A 252 11.47 -12.28 -11.09
C LEU A 252 12.44 -13.46 -10.94
N GLU A 253 12.04 -14.51 -10.23
CA GLU A 253 12.90 -15.65 -9.85
C GLU A 253 14.18 -15.18 -9.13
N ASP A 254 14.06 -14.16 -8.27
CA ASP A 254 15.20 -13.54 -7.59
C ASP A 254 15.33 -13.99 -6.12
N LYS A 255 16.42 -14.73 -5.86
CA LYS A 255 16.73 -15.26 -4.52
C LYS A 255 17.01 -14.17 -3.48
N GLY A 256 17.66 -13.07 -3.88
CA GLY A 256 18.01 -11.99 -2.95
C GLY A 256 16.75 -11.28 -2.44
N LEU A 257 15.81 -11.00 -3.35
CA LEU A 257 14.49 -10.48 -2.96
C LEU A 257 13.73 -11.48 -2.08
N ALA A 258 13.85 -12.78 -2.31
CA ALA A 258 13.20 -13.77 -1.44
C ALA A 258 13.75 -13.74 0.00
N MET A 259 15.06 -13.55 0.17
CA MET A 259 15.70 -13.38 1.48
C MET A 259 15.24 -12.09 2.16
N GLU A 260 15.20 -10.98 1.41
CA GLU A 260 14.68 -9.69 1.90
C GLU A 260 13.20 -9.80 2.31
N ALA A 261 12.38 -10.52 1.54
CA ALA A 261 10.96 -10.74 1.85
C ALA A 261 10.78 -11.53 3.16
N LEU A 262 11.58 -12.58 3.38
CA LEU A 262 11.55 -13.33 4.64
C LEU A 262 12.00 -12.48 5.83
N ALA A 263 13.09 -11.72 5.68
CA ALA A 263 13.56 -10.81 6.72
C ALA A 263 12.49 -9.75 7.04
N MET A 264 11.86 -9.17 6.02
CA MET A 264 10.79 -8.20 6.18
C MET A 264 9.55 -8.81 6.85
N ALA A 265 9.18 -10.04 6.51
CA ALA A 265 8.08 -10.77 7.15
C ALA A 265 8.38 -11.02 8.62
N ALA A 266 9.60 -11.48 8.95
CA ALA A 266 10.01 -11.77 10.32
C ALA A 266 9.95 -10.52 11.21
N VAL A 267 10.52 -9.40 10.76
CA VAL A 267 10.58 -8.18 11.59
C VAL A 267 9.32 -7.32 11.56
N SER A 268 8.40 -7.59 10.62
CA SER A 268 7.09 -6.94 10.60
C SER A 268 6.01 -7.78 11.27
N TYR A 269 6.32 -9.02 11.67
CA TYR A 269 5.37 -9.97 12.22
C TYR A 269 4.65 -9.38 13.43
N ASN A 270 3.31 -9.38 13.39
CA ASN A 270 2.47 -8.85 14.44
C ASN A 270 1.13 -9.61 14.46
N LYS A 271 0.15 -9.10 15.21
CA LYS A 271 -1.10 -9.78 15.58
C LYS A 271 -2.13 -9.94 14.46
N VAL A 272 -1.86 -9.55 13.20
CA VAL A 272 -2.82 -9.78 12.11
C VAL A 272 -3.16 -11.26 11.95
N HIS A 273 -2.22 -12.15 12.28
CA HIS A 273 -2.43 -13.60 12.30
C HIS A 273 -3.67 -14.00 13.13
N GLU A 274 -3.95 -13.33 14.26
CA GLU A 274 -5.14 -13.59 15.10
C GLU A 274 -6.48 -13.41 14.34
N LEU A 275 -6.51 -12.55 13.32
CA LEU A 275 -7.69 -12.25 12.50
C LEU A 275 -7.83 -13.16 11.27
N VAL A 276 -6.71 -13.71 10.80
CA VAL A 276 -6.65 -14.43 9.52
C VAL A 276 -6.49 -15.94 9.72
N ASP A 277 -5.83 -16.41 10.78
CA ASP A 277 -5.48 -17.82 11.02
C ASP A 277 -6.65 -18.64 11.53
N ASN A 278 -7.56 -18.01 12.30
CA ASN A 278 -8.72 -18.70 12.84
C ASN A 278 -9.66 -19.13 11.70
N PRO A 279 -9.81 -20.44 11.44
CA PRO A 279 -10.65 -20.95 10.35
C PRO A 279 -12.15 -20.86 10.66
N TYR A 280 -12.51 -20.50 11.90
CA TYR A 280 -13.86 -20.35 12.44
C TYR A 280 -14.08 -18.94 12.99
N PRO A 281 -14.26 -17.92 12.12
CA PRO A 281 -14.56 -16.57 12.57
C PRO A 281 -15.82 -16.58 13.46
N PRO A 282 -15.83 -15.84 14.58
CA PRO A 282 -17.00 -15.78 15.45
C PRO A 282 -18.22 -15.26 14.68
N LEU A 283 -19.39 -15.81 14.98
CA LEU A 283 -20.70 -15.39 14.46
C LEU A 283 -21.16 -14.12 15.22
N PRO A 284 -21.78 -13.11 14.58
CA PRO A 284 -23.02 -13.30 13.81
C PRO A 284 -22.94 -12.99 12.31
N PHE A 285 -23.80 -13.72 11.60
CA PHE A 285 -23.98 -13.79 10.15
C PHE A 285 -24.21 -12.44 9.45
N ILE A 286 -23.25 -12.06 8.60
CA ILE A 286 -23.55 -11.49 7.29
C ILE A 286 -23.04 -12.49 6.24
N THR A 287 -23.95 -12.98 5.41
CA THR A 287 -23.64 -13.86 4.27
C THR A 287 -23.52 -13.01 3.01
N THR A 288 -22.44 -12.25 2.88
CA THR A 288 -22.15 -11.57 1.62
C THR A 288 -20.91 -12.15 0.97
N SER A 289 -21.02 -12.43 -0.34
CA SER A 289 -19.90 -12.73 -1.22
C SER A 289 -19.24 -11.47 -1.78
N GLU A 290 -19.84 -10.30 -1.53
CA GLU A 290 -19.42 -9.02 -2.11
C GLU A 290 -18.60 -8.21 -1.10
N ILE A 291 -17.30 -8.07 -1.39
CA ILE A 291 -16.40 -7.24 -0.57
C ILE A 291 -16.87 -5.78 -0.48
N ARG A 292 -17.60 -5.29 -1.50
CA ARG A 292 -18.12 -3.92 -1.49
C ARG A 292 -19.14 -3.70 -0.37
N GLU A 293 -20.01 -4.68 -0.12
CA GLU A 293 -20.96 -4.61 0.99
C GLU A 293 -20.26 -4.57 2.35
N VAL A 294 -19.07 -5.17 2.47
CA VAL A 294 -18.24 -5.06 3.68
C VAL A 294 -17.75 -3.62 3.86
N LEU A 295 -17.25 -2.99 2.80
CA LEU A 295 -16.80 -1.59 2.85
C LEU A 295 -17.96 -0.63 3.15
N ASP A 296 -19.13 -0.85 2.54
CA ASP A 296 -20.33 -0.03 2.80
C ASP A 296 -20.80 -0.17 4.26
N LYS A 297 -20.72 -1.38 4.84
CA LYS A 297 -21.00 -1.58 6.27
C LYS A 297 -20.00 -0.91 7.18
N LEU A 298 -18.70 -0.98 6.86
CA LEU A 298 -17.67 -0.26 7.60
C LEU A 298 -17.90 1.26 7.51
N PHE A 299 -18.33 1.75 6.34
CA PHE A 299 -18.70 3.15 6.12
C PHE A 299 -19.84 3.55 7.05
N ASP A 300 -20.94 2.80 7.07
CA ASP A 300 -22.15 3.14 7.82
C ASP A 300 -22.02 2.91 9.34
N ASP A 301 -21.15 2.00 9.78
CA ASP A 301 -21.04 1.62 11.20
C ASP A 301 -20.56 2.80 12.08
N PRO A 302 -21.39 3.28 13.03
CA PRO A 302 -21.08 4.42 13.87
C PRO A 302 -19.96 4.14 14.88
N ASN A 303 -19.61 2.88 15.15
CA ASN A 303 -18.51 2.54 16.04
C ASN A 303 -17.15 3.02 15.51
N TYR A 304 -17.05 3.31 14.20
CA TYR A 304 -15.83 3.83 13.57
C TYR A 304 -15.88 5.34 13.32
N ASP A 305 -16.90 6.07 13.81
CA ASP A 305 -17.04 7.52 13.57
C ASP A 305 -15.93 8.38 14.17
N ASP A 306 -15.30 7.92 15.26
CA ASP A 306 -14.19 8.61 15.90
C ASP A 306 -12.81 7.98 15.61
N ILE A 307 -12.73 6.97 14.74
CA ILE A 307 -11.52 6.16 14.57
C ILE A 307 -10.31 7.00 14.11
N CYS A 308 -10.53 7.92 13.17
CA CYS A 308 -9.48 8.82 12.68
C CYS A 308 -9.11 9.91 13.69
N SER A 309 -10.07 10.34 14.51
CA SER A 309 -9.82 11.31 15.57
C SER A 309 -9.00 10.70 16.70
N LYS A 310 -9.22 9.41 17.02
CA LYS A 310 -8.48 8.66 18.03
C LYS A 310 -7.10 8.22 17.57
N ASN A 311 -7.02 7.57 16.40
CA ASN A 311 -5.80 6.91 15.94
C ASN A 311 -4.93 7.80 15.04
N GLY A 312 -5.53 8.85 14.46
CA GLY A 312 -4.91 9.65 13.41
C GLY A 312 -5.10 9.02 12.03
N MET A 313 -5.26 9.88 11.02
CA MET A 313 -5.32 9.46 9.61
C MET A 313 -3.97 8.87 9.16
N GLY A 314 -4.00 7.80 8.36
CA GLY A 314 -2.78 7.18 7.83
C GLY A 314 -1.97 6.40 8.88
N GLN A 315 -2.65 5.85 9.88
CA GLN A 315 -2.03 5.03 10.93
C GLN A 315 -2.69 3.63 11.00
N PRO A 316 -2.60 2.81 9.93
CA PRO A 316 -3.27 1.50 9.88
C PRO A 316 -2.83 0.54 10.99
N SER A 317 -1.58 0.60 11.45
CA SER A 317 -1.11 -0.24 12.56
C SER A 317 -1.85 0.01 13.87
N LYS A 318 -2.21 1.27 14.16
CA LYS A 318 -2.96 1.63 15.38
C LYS A 318 -4.40 1.12 15.39
N ILE A 319 -4.96 0.82 14.22
CA ILE A 319 -6.32 0.26 14.10
C ILE A 319 -6.40 -1.14 14.72
N LEU A 320 -5.29 -1.86 14.81
CA LEU A 320 -5.20 -3.17 15.44
C LEU A 320 -4.96 -3.11 16.95
N ASP A 321 -4.27 -2.07 17.42
CA ASP A 321 -3.88 -1.91 18.84
C ASP A 321 -5.05 -1.49 19.74
N ASP A 322 -5.97 -0.70 19.20
CA ASP A 322 -7.26 -0.36 19.82
C ASP A 322 -8.35 -0.89 18.88
N PRO A 323 -8.69 -2.19 18.92
CA PRO A 323 -9.65 -2.75 17.98
C PRO A 323 -11.05 -2.35 18.45
N PRO A 324 -11.76 -1.41 17.81
CA PRO A 324 -13.21 -1.43 17.86
C PRO A 324 -13.63 -2.67 17.09
N TYR A 325 -13.56 -3.86 17.71
CA TYR A 325 -14.08 -5.13 17.20
C TYR A 325 -14.18 -5.14 15.68
N VAL A 326 -13.06 -4.99 14.95
CA VAL A 326 -13.14 -4.72 13.50
C VAL A 326 -13.98 -5.84 12.94
N THR A 327 -15.19 -5.51 12.50
CA THR A 327 -16.28 -6.47 12.47
C THR A 327 -16.12 -7.33 11.22
N PHE A 328 -15.01 -8.07 11.11
CA PHE A 328 -14.79 -9.10 10.11
C PHE A 328 -15.76 -10.28 10.30
N TYR A 329 -16.67 -10.21 11.27
CA TYR A 329 -17.84 -11.09 11.47
C TYR A 329 -18.72 -11.23 10.21
N GLY A 330 -18.44 -10.52 9.09
CA GLY A 330 -19.34 -10.45 7.95
C GLY A 330 -18.83 -10.81 6.54
N TYR A 331 -17.59 -11.28 6.34
CA TYR A 331 -17.16 -11.72 5.00
C TYR A 331 -16.93 -13.23 4.95
N VAL A 332 -17.92 -13.95 4.44
CA VAL A 332 -17.85 -15.40 4.23
C VAL A 332 -17.15 -15.66 2.91
N ILE A 333 -15.86 -15.92 2.97
CA ILE A 333 -15.12 -16.46 1.83
C ILE A 333 -15.37 -17.97 1.81
N GLN A 334 -16.04 -18.43 0.76
CA GLN A 334 -16.20 -19.85 0.48
C GLN A 334 -14.84 -20.50 0.19
N LYS A 335 -14.60 -21.70 0.74
CA LYS A 335 -13.30 -22.40 0.65
C LYS A 335 -13.14 -23.15 -0.67
N GLU A 336 -14.21 -23.25 -1.46
CA GLU A 336 -14.21 -23.84 -2.78
C GLU A 336 -13.33 -23.02 -3.74
N ARG A 337 -12.39 -23.67 -4.43
CA ARG A 337 -11.36 -22.99 -5.24
C ARG A 337 -11.91 -22.03 -6.31
N ALA A 338 -13.05 -22.35 -6.92
CA ALA A 338 -13.70 -21.45 -7.88
C ALA A 338 -14.26 -20.18 -7.21
N ALA A 339 -14.84 -20.32 -6.01
CA ALA A 339 -15.33 -19.20 -5.23
C ALA A 339 -14.17 -18.33 -4.69
N LEU A 340 -13.01 -18.93 -4.40
CA LEU A 340 -11.80 -18.19 -4.02
C LEU A 340 -11.30 -17.28 -5.15
N LEU A 341 -11.33 -17.72 -6.40
CA LEU A 341 -10.96 -16.86 -7.53
C LEU A 341 -11.95 -15.72 -7.72
N GLU A 342 -13.26 -16.00 -7.62
CA GLU A 342 -14.29 -14.98 -7.72
C GLU A 342 -14.16 -13.95 -6.59
N ALA A 343 -13.94 -14.39 -5.35
CA ALA A 343 -13.68 -13.53 -4.20
C ALA A 343 -12.43 -12.67 -4.42
N TYR A 344 -11.34 -13.28 -4.90
CA TYR A 344 -10.11 -12.57 -5.23
C TYR A 344 -10.33 -11.51 -6.33
N GLN A 345 -11.05 -11.85 -7.42
CA GLN A 345 -11.40 -10.89 -8.47
C GLN A 345 -12.18 -9.70 -7.89
N LYS A 346 -13.22 -9.95 -7.10
CA LYS A 346 -14.03 -8.89 -6.48
C LYS A 346 -13.20 -8.00 -5.54
N GLN A 347 -12.25 -8.58 -4.80
CA GLN A 347 -11.31 -7.82 -3.98
C GLN A 347 -10.37 -6.94 -4.82
N VAL A 348 -9.88 -7.45 -5.94
CA VAL A 348 -9.08 -6.66 -6.90
C VAL A 348 -9.89 -5.48 -7.41
N GLU A 349 -11.11 -5.72 -7.89
CA GLU A 349 -12.02 -4.67 -8.38
C GLU A 349 -12.29 -3.63 -7.28
N ALA A 350 -12.57 -4.05 -6.05
CA ALA A 350 -12.78 -3.15 -4.92
C ALA A 350 -11.52 -2.33 -4.55
N SER A 351 -10.33 -2.93 -4.53
CA SER A 351 -9.07 -2.20 -4.32
C SER A 351 -8.86 -1.12 -5.37
N VAL A 352 -9.09 -1.45 -6.65
CA VAL A 352 -8.92 -0.51 -7.78
C VAL A 352 -9.92 0.64 -7.67
N MET A 353 -11.20 0.34 -7.40
CA MET A 353 -12.24 1.37 -7.26
C MET A 353 -12.00 2.26 -6.04
N LEU A 354 -11.62 1.66 -4.91
CA LEU A 354 -11.27 2.40 -3.70
C LEU A 354 -10.11 3.36 -3.95
N PHE A 355 -9.06 2.90 -4.63
CA PHE A 355 -7.90 3.71 -4.96
C PHE A 355 -8.21 4.84 -5.94
N THR A 356 -8.98 4.56 -7.00
CA THR A 356 -9.16 5.51 -8.12
C THR A 356 -10.34 6.46 -7.99
N THR A 357 -11.28 6.22 -7.07
CA THR A 357 -12.55 6.96 -7.00
C THR A 357 -12.88 7.59 -5.64
N SER A 358 -11.98 7.45 -4.66
CA SER A 358 -12.16 7.92 -3.28
C SER A 358 -12.02 9.44 -3.11
N HIS A 359 -11.64 10.17 -4.15
CA HIS A 359 -11.41 11.62 -4.10
C HIS A 359 -12.66 12.44 -4.42
N LYS A 360 -12.59 13.77 -4.23
CA LYS A 360 -13.68 14.70 -4.53
C LYS A 360 -13.79 14.94 -6.04
N ALA A 361 -15.01 15.16 -6.53
CA ALA A 361 -15.25 15.52 -7.93
C ALA A 361 -14.54 16.84 -8.27
N GLY A 362 -13.85 16.89 -9.40
CA GLY A 362 -13.06 18.07 -9.82
C GLY A 362 -11.77 18.31 -9.02
N ASN A 363 -11.44 17.45 -8.05
CA ASN A 363 -10.18 17.50 -7.31
C ASN A 363 -9.57 16.10 -7.17
N PRO A 364 -8.91 15.58 -8.23
CA PRO A 364 -8.25 14.29 -8.21
C PRO A 364 -7.18 14.19 -7.14
N GLN A 365 -7.28 13.18 -6.28
CA GLN A 365 -6.33 12.89 -5.20
C GLN A 365 -6.10 11.38 -5.14
N TYR A 366 -4.85 10.98 -4.91
CA TYR A 366 -4.47 9.56 -4.82
C TYR A 366 -3.74 9.31 -3.52
N ASP A 367 -4.24 8.31 -2.79
CA ASP A 367 -3.79 8.00 -1.45
C ASP A 367 -2.70 6.95 -1.45
N PHE A 368 -1.62 7.23 -0.73
CA PHE A 368 -0.48 6.33 -0.61
C PHE A 368 -0.89 4.99 0.00
N PHE A 369 -1.72 4.98 1.04
CA PHE A 369 -2.10 3.75 1.73
C PHE A 369 -3.09 2.94 0.88
N LEU A 370 -4.06 3.58 0.22
CA LEU A 370 -4.97 2.88 -0.69
C LEU A 370 -4.25 2.27 -1.90
N ALA A 371 -3.13 2.86 -2.37
CA ALA A 371 -2.32 2.22 -3.40
C ALA A 371 -1.79 0.84 -2.98
N HIS A 372 -1.56 0.62 -1.68
CA HIS A 372 -1.04 -0.67 -1.19
C HIS A 372 -2.08 -1.78 -1.26
N THR A 373 -3.38 -1.47 -1.19
CA THR A 373 -4.42 -2.50 -1.40
C THR A 373 -4.42 -3.01 -2.84
N VAL A 374 -4.07 -2.17 -3.81
CA VAL A 374 -3.92 -2.55 -5.22
C VAL A 374 -2.67 -3.41 -5.42
N THR A 375 -1.53 -2.97 -4.88
CA THR A 375 -0.25 -3.67 -5.10
C THR A 375 -0.15 -4.97 -4.30
N ALA A 376 -0.74 -5.04 -3.10
CA ALA A 376 -0.83 -6.28 -2.33
C ALA A 376 -1.71 -7.32 -3.04
N ALA A 377 -2.81 -6.91 -3.67
CA ALA A 377 -3.61 -7.80 -4.49
C ALA A 377 -2.81 -8.36 -5.69
N GLN A 378 -1.99 -7.53 -6.35
CA GLN A 378 -1.11 -8.02 -7.43
C GLN A 378 -0.09 -9.03 -6.90
N ALA A 379 0.48 -8.81 -5.73
CA ALA A 379 1.39 -9.78 -5.13
C ALA A 379 0.71 -11.12 -4.83
N LEU A 380 -0.54 -11.10 -4.33
CA LEU A 380 -1.34 -12.32 -4.18
C LEU A 380 -1.48 -13.09 -5.50
N ARG A 381 -1.71 -12.41 -6.62
CA ARG A 381 -1.79 -13.08 -7.94
C ARG A 381 -0.59 -13.98 -8.21
N VAL A 382 0.61 -13.56 -7.78
CA VAL A 382 1.85 -14.31 -7.99
C VAL A 382 1.98 -15.44 -6.96
N ILE A 383 1.57 -15.21 -5.72
CA ILE A 383 1.77 -16.14 -4.59
C ILE A 383 0.73 -17.28 -4.57
N LEU A 384 -0.54 -16.98 -4.86
CA LEU A 384 -1.65 -17.95 -4.74
C LEU A 384 -1.47 -19.27 -5.53
N PRO A 385 -0.82 -19.30 -6.72
CA PRO A 385 -0.49 -20.56 -7.40
C PRO A 385 0.43 -21.52 -6.64
N HIS A 386 1.17 -21.05 -5.63
CA HIS A 386 2.19 -21.83 -4.92
C HIS A 386 1.74 -22.40 -3.58
N VAL A 387 0.50 -22.12 -3.17
CA VAL A 387 -0.02 -22.49 -1.85
C VAL A 387 -1.25 -23.41 -1.99
N ASP A 388 -1.57 -24.13 -0.92
CA ASP A 388 -2.76 -24.98 -0.90
C ASP A 388 -4.06 -24.16 -0.80
N THR A 389 -5.20 -24.85 -0.88
CA THR A 389 -6.53 -24.21 -0.83
C THR A 389 -6.78 -23.49 0.51
N GLN A 390 -6.31 -24.06 1.62
CA GLN A 390 -6.50 -23.46 2.94
C GLN A 390 -5.67 -22.19 3.08
N GLN A 391 -4.40 -22.25 2.71
CA GLN A 391 -3.50 -21.10 2.67
C GLN A 391 -4.00 -20.01 1.70
N THR A 392 -4.53 -20.40 0.53
CA THR A 392 -5.18 -19.47 -0.40
C THR A 392 -6.31 -18.70 0.29
N TRP A 393 -7.18 -19.41 1.03
CA TRP A 393 -8.27 -18.79 1.77
C TRP A 393 -7.75 -17.79 2.81
N HIS A 394 -6.73 -18.16 3.60
CA HIS A 394 -6.13 -17.28 4.60
C HIS A 394 -5.49 -16.04 3.97
N LEU A 395 -4.78 -16.17 2.85
CA LEU A 395 -4.15 -15.04 2.17
C LEU A 395 -5.16 -14.08 1.54
N VAL A 396 -6.23 -14.60 0.91
CA VAL A 396 -7.34 -13.76 0.39
C VAL A 396 -8.07 -13.06 1.55
N ARG A 397 -8.22 -13.72 2.70
CA ARG A 397 -8.73 -13.10 3.92
C ARG A 397 -7.79 -12.03 4.47
N ALA A 398 -6.48 -12.27 4.47
CA ALA A 398 -5.49 -11.31 4.94
C ALA A 398 -5.49 -10.02 4.11
N HIS A 399 -5.65 -10.13 2.79
CA HIS A 399 -5.77 -8.96 1.93
C HIS A 399 -7.07 -8.17 2.19
N MET A 400 -8.21 -8.84 2.43
CA MET A 400 -9.42 -8.15 2.91
C MET A 400 -9.15 -7.39 4.21
N VAL A 401 -8.47 -8.03 5.16
CA VAL A 401 -8.16 -7.43 6.46
C VAL A 401 -7.27 -6.19 6.29
N LEU A 402 -6.23 -6.27 5.45
CA LEU A 402 -5.40 -5.13 5.06
C LEU A 402 -6.25 -4.00 4.44
N MET A 403 -7.13 -4.32 3.50
CA MET A 403 -7.99 -3.35 2.84
C MET A 403 -8.89 -2.61 3.84
N ALA A 404 -9.51 -3.33 4.77
CA ALA A 404 -10.36 -2.75 5.81
C ALA A 404 -9.57 -1.86 6.77
N GLN A 405 -8.38 -2.29 7.22
CA GLN A 405 -7.51 -1.48 8.07
C GLN A 405 -7.13 -0.17 7.39
N VAL A 406 -6.69 -0.24 6.13
CA VAL A 406 -6.35 0.93 5.33
C VAL A 406 -7.57 1.83 5.15
N TYR A 407 -8.72 1.25 4.78
CA TYR A 407 -9.97 1.99 4.58
C TYR A 407 -10.40 2.78 5.81
N LEU A 408 -10.37 2.14 6.98
CA LEU A 408 -10.67 2.76 8.26
C LEU A 408 -9.64 3.83 8.64
N SER A 409 -8.35 3.56 8.43
CA SER A 409 -7.27 4.53 8.70
C SER A 409 -7.30 5.76 7.79
N GLN A 410 -7.97 5.66 6.63
CA GLN A 410 -8.22 6.76 5.70
C GLN A 410 -9.60 7.40 5.88
N CYS A 411 -10.23 7.15 7.02
CA CYS A 411 -11.49 7.77 7.44
C CYS A 411 -12.67 7.43 6.54
N ARG A 412 -12.69 6.20 6.02
CA ARG A 412 -13.81 5.63 5.25
C ARG A 412 -14.22 6.52 4.07
N PRO A 413 -13.32 6.69 3.08
CA PRO A 413 -13.63 7.50 1.90
C PRO A 413 -14.79 6.91 1.09
N THR A 414 -15.54 7.80 0.44
CA THR A 414 -16.67 7.45 -0.42
C THR A 414 -16.18 6.99 -1.79
N ILE A 415 -16.55 5.79 -2.19
CA ILE A 415 -16.19 5.19 -3.49
C ILE A 415 -17.28 5.53 -4.52
N LYS A 416 -16.88 6.06 -5.68
CA LYS A 416 -17.77 6.64 -6.69
C LYS A 416 -17.57 5.95 -8.03
N ASP A 417 -18.39 4.93 -8.30
CA ASP A 417 -18.12 4.04 -9.44
C ASP A 417 -18.05 4.77 -10.79
N TRP A 418 -18.89 5.80 -10.97
CA TRP A 418 -18.93 6.64 -12.17
C TRP A 418 -17.63 7.39 -12.47
N PHE A 419 -16.71 7.56 -11.51
CA PHE A 419 -15.40 8.18 -11.76
C PHE A 419 -14.52 7.37 -12.70
N VAL A 420 -14.68 6.03 -12.71
CA VAL A 420 -14.00 5.15 -13.65
C VAL A 420 -14.95 4.77 -14.78
N ASP A 421 -16.19 4.37 -14.48
CA ASP A 421 -17.15 3.91 -15.49
C ASP A 421 -17.36 4.93 -16.61
N ASP A 422 -17.50 6.21 -16.28
CA ASP A 422 -17.78 7.29 -17.24
C ASP A 422 -16.50 8.01 -17.72
N TYR A 423 -15.32 7.57 -17.31
CA TYR A 423 -14.06 8.20 -17.71
C TYR A 423 -13.76 7.94 -19.19
N ASP A 424 -13.68 9.02 -19.97
CA ASP A 424 -13.35 8.95 -21.39
C ASP A 424 -11.83 8.88 -21.59
N ILE A 425 -11.37 7.72 -22.08
CA ILE A 425 -9.95 7.49 -22.39
C ILE A 425 -9.58 7.81 -23.85
N GLY A 426 -10.55 8.14 -24.70
CA GLY A 426 -10.34 8.30 -26.14
C GLY A 426 -9.68 7.06 -26.76
N ASN A 427 -8.54 7.26 -27.44
CA ASN A 427 -7.76 6.19 -28.08
C ASN A 427 -6.54 5.74 -27.25
N LYS A 428 -6.49 6.06 -25.95
CA LYS A 428 -5.36 5.68 -25.09
C LYS A 428 -5.44 4.19 -24.77
N ASP A 429 -4.30 3.53 -24.80
CA ASP A 429 -4.15 2.09 -24.60
C ASP A 429 -2.99 1.79 -23.62
N TRP A 430 -2.55 0.54 -23.53
CA TRP A 430 -1.44 0.16 -22.66
C TRP A 430 -0.09 0.69 -23.13
N ASP A 431 0.10 1.01 -24.41
CA ASP A 431 1.31 1.67 -24.89
C ASP A 431 1.37 3.12 -24.39
N TYR A 432 0.23 3.80 -24.33
CA TYR A 432 0.11 5.09 -23.66
C TYR A 432 0.51 5.02 -22.18
N ILE A 433 0.01 4.02 -21.44
CA ILE A 433 0.34 3.81 -20.02
C ILE A 433 1.83 3.52 -19.84
N LYS A 434 2.40 2.64 -20.65
CA LYS A 434 3.83 2.33 -20.64
C LYS A 434 4.68 3.58 -20.89
N LYS A 435 4.29 4.42 -21.85
CA LYS A 435 4.95 5.71 -22.10
C LYS A 435 4.86 6.62 -20.88
N LYS A 436 3.69 6.75 -20.27
CA LYS A 436 3.50 7.54 -19.03
C LYS A 436 4.35 7.02 -17.88
N ALA A 437 4.41 5.72 -17.68
CA ALA A 437 5.23 5.10 -16.65
C ALA A 437 6.72 5.44 -16.84
N LEU A 438 7.24 5.38 -18.06
CA LEU A 438 8.67 5.54 -18.34
C LEU A 438 9.13 6.97 -18.62
N GLU A 439 8.25 7.88 -19.03
CA GLU A 439 8.62 9.21 -19.53
C GLU A 439 8.01 10.37 -18.75
N SER A 440 7.05 10.12 -17.84
CA SER A 440 6.46 11.19 -17.03
C SER A 440 7.41 11.73 -15.97
N GLU A 441 7.01 12.81 -15.30
CA GLU A 441 7.70 13.33 -14.12
C GLU A 441 7.72 12.34 -12.94
N TYR A 442 6.83 11.35 -12.92
CA TYR A 442 6.70 10.34 -11.87
C TYR A 442 7.40 9.02 -12.21
N LYS A 443 8.25 8.99 -13.25
CA LYS A 443 8.96 7.78 -13.70
C LYS A 443 9.92 7.16 -12.68
N TYR A 444 10.23 7.88 -11.60
CA TYR A 444 11.05 7.38 -10.48
C TYR A 444 10.22 7.08 -9.23
N ASP A 445 8.90 7.34 -9.25
CA ASP A 445 8.03 7.05 -8.12
C ASP A 445 7.64 5.57 -8.13
N SER A 446 8.11 4.82 -7.11
CA SER A 446 7.91 3.38 -7.05
C SER A 446 6.42 3.00 -7.03
N HIS A 447 5.59 3.76 -6.32
CA HIS A 447 4.18 3.46 -6.09
C HIS A 447 3.38 3.74 -7.36
N TYR A 448 3.71 4.82 -8.07
CA TYR A 448 3.11 5.16 -9.36
C TYR A 448 3.35 4.04 -10.37
N LEU A 449 4.61 3.59 -10.49
CA LEU A 449 4.96 2.48 -11.39
C LEU A 449 4.27 1.17 -10.99
N LYS A 450 4.33 0.79 -9.70
CA LYS A 450 3.72 -0.44 -9.19
C LYS A 450 2.20 -0.49 -9.42
N VAL A 451 1.50 0.62 -9.21
CA VAL A 451 0.05 0.69 -9.41
C VAL A 451 -0.32 0.55 -10.88
N LEU A 452 0.33 1.30 -11.78
CA LEU A 452 0.07 1.18 -13.22
C LEU A 452 0.34 -0.25 -13.72
N ARG A 453 1.40 -0.86 -13.21
CA ARG A 453 1.75 -2.25 -13.50
C ARG A 453 0.68 -3.21 -12.99
N SER A 454 0.24 -3.03 -11.74
CA SER A 454 -0.80 -3.88 -11.14
C SER A 454 -2.09 -3.85 -11.96
N LEU A 455 -2.51 -2.67 -12.42
CA LEU A 455 -3.68 -2.51 -13.28
C LEU A 455 -3.51 -3.24 -14.62
N GLN A 456 -2.32 -3.21 -15.21
CA GLN A 456 -2.03 -3.97 -16.44
C GLN A 456 -2.14 -5.48 -16.21
N GLU A 457 -1.62 -5.99 -15.10
CA GLU A 457 -1.72 -7.42 -14.77
C GLU A 457 -3.16 -7.86 -14.48
N PHE A 458 -3.96 -7.01 -13.83
CA PHE A 458 -5.38 -7.29 -13.62
C PHE A 458 -6.18 -7.31 -14.93
N GLU A 459 -5.87 -6.43 -15.88
CA GLU A 459 -6.47 -6.46 -17.22
C GLU A 459 -6.16 -7.78 -17.94
N LYS A 460 -4.91 -8.25 -17.90
CA LYS A 460 -4.53 -9.54 -18.50
C LYS A 460 -5.30 -10.72 -17.91
N LEU A 461 -5.65 -10.63 -16.63
CA LEU A 461 -6.31 -11.71 -15.89
C LEU A 461 -7.83 -11.69 -15.99
N PHE A 462 -8.43 -10.49 -15.90
CA PHE A 462 -9.86 -10.30 -15.71
C PHE A 462 -10.53 -9.41 -16.78
N GLY A 463 -9.74 -8.80 -17.68
CA GLY A 463 -10.22 -7.84 -18.70
C GLY A 463 -11.00 -8.46 -19.87
N THR A 464 -11.37 -9.74 -19.81
CA THR A 464 -12.08 -10.39 -20.92
C THR A 464 -13.55 -9.97 -20.98
N GLY A 465 -13.87 -9.10 -21.93
CA GLY A 465 -15.22 -8.85 -22.44
C GLY A 465 -15.15 -8.38 -23.89
N GLU A 466 -16.19 -8.61 -24.70
CA GLU A 466 -16.27 -8.07 -26.06
C GLU A 466 -16.23 -6.52 -26.04
N PRO A 467 -15.78 -5.84 -27.11
CA PRO A 467 -15.89 -4.39 -27.25
C PRO A 467 -17.34 -3.92 -27.02
N GLY A 468 -17.61 -3.31 -25.87
CA GLY A 468 -18.96 -2.91 -25.43
C GLY A 468 -19.41 -3.50 -24.09
N GLU A 469 -18.71 -4.49 -23.55
CA GLU A 469 -18.94 -4.96 -22.18
C GLU A 469 -18.29 -4.02 -21.17
N LYS A 470 -19.02 -3.65 -20.10
CA LYS A 470 -18.53 -2.74 -19.03
C LYS A 470 -17.18 -3.12 -18.43
N LYS A 471 -16.77 -4.40 -18.51
CA LYS A 471 -15.51 -4.91 -17.94
C LYS A 471 -14.29 -4.78 -18.85
N TYR A 472 -14.46 -4.64 -20.15
CA TYR A 472 -13.37 -4.57 -21.15
C TYR A 472 -12.46 -3.34 -20.99
N ASN A 473 -12.77 -2.43 -20.06
CA ASN A 473 -12.06 -1.18 -19.94
C ASN A 473 -11.91 -0.68 -18.51
N MET A 474 -12.28 -1.46 -17.48
CA MET A 474 -12.21 -0.93 -16.10
C MET A 474 -10.76 -0.65 -15.69
N TYR A 475 -9.85 -1.61 -15.86
CA TYR A 475 -8.46 -1.44 -15.42
C TYR A 475 -7.70 -0.47 -16.32
N LEU A 476 -7.93 -0.49 -17.63
CA LEU A 476 -7.36 0.50 -18.54
C LEU A 476 -7.89 1.92 -18.23
N LYS A 477 -9.20 2.11 -18.00
CA LYS A 477 -9.76 3.41 -17.57
C LYS A 477 -9.15 3.88 -16.26
N ALA A 478 -9.08 2.99 -15.26
CA ALA A 478 -8.43 3.27 -13.98
C ALA A 478 -6.96 3.68 -14.16
N ALA A 479 -6.22 3.00 -15.04
CA ALA A 479 -4.81 3.29 -15.33
C ALA A 479 -4.64 4.62 -16.05
N VAL A 480 -5.46 4.90 -17.07
CA VAL A 480 -5.41 6.17 -17.81
C VAL A 480 -5.79 7.33 -16.90
N LYS A 481 -6.87 7.18 -16.12
CA LYS A 481 -7.30 8.18 -15.15
C LYS A 481 -6.17 8.49 -14.16
N PHE A 482 -5.58 7.45 -13.55
CA PHE A 482 -4.46 7.61 -12.64
C PHE A 482 -3.25 8.27 -13.31
N ALA A 483 -2.83 7.81 -14.49
CA ALA A 483 -1.68 8.35 -15.21
C ALA A 483 -1.87 9.80 -15.72
N ASP A 484 -3.10 10.28 -15.83
CA ASP A 484 -3.42 11.64 -16.26
C ASP A 484 -3.65 12.61 -15.12
N GLU A 485 -4.28 12.14 -14.04
CA GLU A 485 -4.70 12.99 -12.94
C GLU A 485 -3.75 12.97 -11.74
N PHE A 486 -2.81 12.01 -11.68
CA PHE A 486 -1.86 11.92 -10.58
C PHE A 486 -0.98 13.18 -10.51
N SER A 487 -0.95 13.77 -9.31
CA SER A 487 -0.23 15.02 -9.02
C SER A 487 0.54 14.95 -7.69
N GLY A 488 0.85 13.74 -7.24
CA GLY A 488 1.47 13.45 -5.96
C GLY A 488 0.55 12.72 -4.97
N TRP A 489 1.17 12.17 -3.92
CA TRP A 489 0.52 11.34 -2.91
C TRP A 489 -0.12 12.15 -1.78
N ILE A 490 -1.27 11.69 -1.29
CA ILE A 490 -1.88 12.11 -0.02
C ILE A 490 -2.00 10.91 0.94
N GLY A 491 -2.70 11.10 2.07
CA GLY A 491 -3.07 10.03 3.01
C GLY A 491 -2.32 10.05 4.35
N PHE A 492 -1.29 10.88 4.45
CA PHE A 492 -0.54 11.09 5.69
C PHE A 492 -1.31 11.99 6.66
N SER A 493 -1.05 11.87 7.96
CA SER A 493 -1.74 12.53 9.08
C SER A 493 -1.67 14.08 9.11
N ASN A 494 -1.28 14.74 8.03
CA ASN A 494 -1.00 16.16 8.01
C ASN A 494 -2.28 16.98 7.73
N ALA A 495 -2.71 17.75 8.73
CA ALA A 495 -3.97 18.51 8.72
C ALA A 495 -4.08 19.54 7.57
N SER A 496 -2.95 19.93 6.97
CA SER A 496 -2.87 20.90 5.87
C SER A 496 -2.94 20.29 4.46
N MET A 497 -3.04 18.96 4.32
CA MET A 497 -3.06 18.30 3.00
C MET A 497 -4.46 18.18 2.40
N LYS A 498 -4.50 18.15 1.06
CA LYS A 498 -5.68 17.76 0.27
C LYS A 498 -6.16 16.39 0.77
N LYS A 499 -7.48 16.23 0.95
CA LYS A 499 -8.06 15.02 1.54
C LYS A 499 -8.92 14.27 0.53
N LEU A 500 -9.05 12.97 0.78
CA LEU A 500 -10.09 12.14 0.18
C LEU A 500 -11.49 12.68 0.50
N ASP A 501 -12.49 12.14 -0.18
CA ASP A 501 -13.89 12.43 0.09
C ASP A 501 -14.42 11.52 1.20
N ILE A 502 -14.06 11.85 2.43
CA ILE A 502 -14.33 11.05 3.64
C ILE A 502 -15.77 11.18 4.14
N LYS A 503 -16.24 10.20 4.91
CA LYS A 503 -17.55 10.27 5.59
C LYS A 503 -17.63 11.52 6.46
N ASP A 504 -18.71 12.30 6.30
CA ASP A 504 -18.99 13.43 7.16
C ASP A 504 -19.69 12.95 8.44
N THR A 505 -18.95 12.96 9.55
CA THR A 505 -19.44 12.56 10.87
C THR A 505 -20.00 13.73 11.69
N ASN A 506 -19.95 14.97 11.17
CA ASN A 506 -20.41 16.17 11.89
C ASN A 506 -21.88 16.52 11.64
N ASN A 507 -22.59 15.78 10.77
CA ASN A 507 -23.95 16.08 10.31
C ASN A 507 -25.04 15.12 10.85
N THR A 508 -24.75 14.37 11.92
CA THR A 508 -25.69 13.38 12.53
C THR A 508 -26.40 13.87 13.80
N GLN A 509 -26.56 15.19 14.00
CA GLN A 509 -27.39 15.74 15.09
C GLN A 509 -28.82 16.07 14.68
#